data_AF-A0AA41RUG8-F1
#
_entry.id   AF-A0AA41RUG8-F1
#
_cell.length_a   1.000
_cell.length_b   1.000
_cell.length_c   1.000
_cell.angle_alpha   90.00
_cell.angle_beta   90.00
_cell.angle_gamma   90.00
#
_symmetry.space_group_name_H-M   'P 1'
#
loop_
_entity.id
_entity.type
_entity.pdbx_description
1 polymer ?
#
loop_
_entity_poly.entity_id
_entity_poly.type
_entity_poly.pdbx_seq_one_letter_code
_entity_poly.pdbx_strand_id
1 'polypeptide(L)'
;MGEPEVPTSEMAATTLAETPAIWSQFSKRVPIKNIISRPDGGASLSGQRIKVGGWVKTGREQGKGAFAFLELNDGSCPGNLQVMVDSSVYTLSEITPTGTCVFVEGVLKEPPEGTAQKVELKVEKVLEVGGIGDAKKYPLPKTKITLEVLREKIHLRPRTNT
;
A
#
# COMPACT_ATOMS: atom_id res chain seq x y z
N MET A 1 -18.64 -10.21 -39.65
CA MET A 1 -19.87 -10.38 -38.85
C MET A 1 -19.42 -10.51 -37.40
N GLY A 2 -19.55 -9.56 -36.50
CA GLY A 2 -19.99 -8.16 -36.49
C GLY A 2 -19.75 -7.73 -35.05
N GLU A 3 -18.91 -6.72 -34.82
CA GLU A 3 -18.72 -6.16 -33.48
C GLU A 3 -20.06 -5.54 -33.03
N PRO A 4 -20.47 -5.71 -31.77
CA PRO A 4 -21.61 -4.95 -31.26
C PRO A 4 -21.18 -3.49 -31.10
N GLU A 5 -21.54 -2.66 -32.09
CA GLU A 5 -21.53 -1.21 -31.93
C GLU A 5 -22.47 -0.83 -30.79
N VAL A 6 -21.90 -0.35 -29.69
CA VAL A 6 -22.68 0.30 -28.64
C VAL A 6 -23.10 1.67 -29.19
N PRO A 7 -24.39 2.00 -29.25
CA PRO A 7 -24.84 3.25 -29.86
C PRO A 7 -24.34 4.45 -29.05
N THR A 8 -23.54 5.29 -29.70
CA THR A 8 -22.91 6.52 -29.17
C THR A 8 -23.90 7.61 -28.71
N SER A 9 -25.21 7.35 -28.68
CA SER A 9 -26.24 8.37 -28.38
C SER A 9 -26.67 8.47 -26.92
N GLU A 10 -26.18 7.62 -26.01
CA GLU A 10 -26.59 7.62 -24.60
C GLU A 10 -25.55 8.19 -23.61
N MET A 11 -24.55 8.92 -24.10
CA MET A 11 -23.53 9.57 -23.22
C MET A 11 -23.84 11.04 -22.87
N ALA A 12 -24.99 11.57 -23.28
CA ALA A 12 -25.29 13.00 -23.17
C ALA A 12 -26.12 13.42 -21.93
N ALA A 13 -26.51 12.48 -21.06
CA ALA A 13 -27.48 12.78 -19.99
C ALA A 13 -27.07 12.32 -18.58
N THR A 14 -25.79 12.10 -18.29
CA THR A 14 -25.37 11.88 -16.89
C THR A 14 -24.96 13.21 -16.26
N THR A 15 -25.90 13.82 -15.54
CA THR A 15 -25.57 14.98 -14.71
C THR A 15 -24.82 14.52 -13.46
N LEU A 16 -23.89 15.35 -12.94
CA LEU A 16 -23.10 15.05 -11.73
C LEU A 16 -23.97 14.73 -10.48
N ALA A 17 -25.28 15.01 -10.53
CA ALA A 17 -26.23 14.77 -9.47
C ALA A 17 -26.78 13.32 -9.41
N GLU A 18 -26.65 12.54 -10.50
CA GLU A 18 -27.33 11.24 -10.65
C GLU A 18 -26.37 10.04 -10.62
N THR A 19 -25.09 10.27 -10.33
CA THR A 19 -24.17 9.15 -10.09
C THR A 19 -24.50 8.56 -8.71
N PRO A 20 -25.01 7.31 -8.60
CA PRO A 20 -25.12 6.68 -7.30
C PRO A 20 -23.75 6.71 -6.64
N ALA A 21 -23.69 7.00 -5.34
CA ALA A 21 -22.44 6.98 -4.58
C ALA A 21 -21.92 5.54 -4.52
N ILE A 22 -21.29 5.09 -5.61
CA ILE A 22 -20.51 3.86 -5.65
C ILE A 22 -19.28 4.20 -4.82
N TRP A 23 -19.36 3.97 -3.51
CA TRP A 23 -18.19 4.03 -2.67
C TRP A 23 -17.16 3.08 -3.28
N SER A 24 -16.08 3.66 -3.79
CA SER A 24 -14.96 2.90 -4.33
C SER A 24 -14.53 1.85 -3.32
N GLN A 25 -14.05 0.69 -3.78
CA GLN A 25 -13.52 -0.38 -2.92
C GLN A 25 -12.43 0.12 -1.93
N PHE A 26 -11.81 1.25 -2.23
CA PHE A 26 -10.80 1.92 -1.40
C PHE A 26 -11.38 2.78 -0.26
N SER A 27 -12.69 3.04 -0.23
CA SER A 27 -13.35 3.97 0.71
C SER A 27 -13.32 3.49 2.16
N LYS A 28 -13.09 2.20 2.41
CA LYS A 28 -13.00 1.61 3.75
C LYS A 28 -11.55 1.49 4.27
N ARG A 29 -10.58 2.19 3.66
CA ARG A 29 -9.18 2.12 4.09
C ARG A 29 -8.97 2.83 5.43
N VAL A 30 -8.16 2.24 6.29
CA VAL A 30 -7.68 2.84 7.53
C VAL A 30 -6.36 3.56 7.23
N PRO A 31 -6.25 4.88 7.46
CA PRO A 31 -4.98 5.59 7.34
C PRO A 31 -3.95 5.05 8.35
N ILE A 32 -2.69 4.89 7.91
CA ILE A 32 -1.63 4.31 8.74
C ILE A 32 -1.38 5.15 10.00
N LYS A 33 -1.48 6.48 9.93
CA LYS A 33 -1.36 7.36 11.11
C LYS A 33 -2.30 6.99 12.25
N ASN A 34 -3.51 6.50 11.94
CA ASN A 34 -4.50 6.15 12.96
C ASN A 34 -4.13 4.87 13.73
N ILE A 35 -3.17 4.10 13.21
CA ILE A 35 -2.63 2.89 13.82
C ILE A 35 -1.37 3.25 14.58
N ILE A 36 -0.35 3.78 13.88
CA ILE A 36 1.01 3.89 14.43
C ILE A 36 1.25 5.14 15.30
N SER A 37 0.47 6.21 15.11
CA SER A 37 0.64 7.46 15.89
C SER A 37 -0.11 7.46 17.22
N ARG A 38 -0.74 6.34 17.59
CA ARG A 38 -1.40 6.19 18.89
C ARG A 38 -0.35 6.12 20.02
N PRO A 39 -0.69 6.51 21.27
CA PRO A 39 0.26 6.43 22.40
C PRO A 39 0.80 5.02 22.64
N ASP A 40 -0.02 4.01 22.42
CA ASP A 40 0.31 2.58 22.48
C ASP A 40 0.94 2.05 21.19
N GLY A 41 1.11 2.90 20.16
CA GLY A 41 1.55 2.57 18.81
C GLY A 41 0.75 1.46 18.13
N GLY A 42 -0.54 1.34 18.47
CA GLY A 42 -1.46 0.42 17.82
C GLY A 42 -1.57 -0.96 18.47
N ALA A 43 -0.89 -1.22 19.59
CA ALA A 43 -0.97 -2.49 20.31
C ALA A 43 -2.43 -2.83 20.70
N SER A 44 -3.24 -1.86 21.15
CA SER A 44 -4.64 -2.07 21.50
C SER A 44 -5.54 -2.45 20.31
N LEU A 45 -5.01 -2.38 19.08
CA LEU A 45 -5.72 -2.74 17.85
C LEU A 45 -5.39 -4.17 17.39
N SER A 46 -4.53 -4.89 18.13
CA SER A 46 -4.24 -6.31 17.87
C SER A 46 -5.53 -7.14 17.81
N GLY A 47 -5.59 -8.06 16.84
CA GLY A 47 -6.75 -8.88 16.54
C GLY A 47 -7.80 -8.21 15.64
N GLN A 48 -7.72 -6.90 15.38
CA GLN A 48 -8.66 -6.24 14.48
C GLN A 48 -8.32 -6.50 13.01
N ARG A 49 -9.36 -6.78 12.22
CA ARG A 49 -9.26 -6.86 10.75
C ARG A 49 -9.40 -5.48 10.14
N ILE A 50 -8.44 -5.07 9.32
CA ILE A 50 -8.41 -3.76 8.68
C ILE A 50 -8.00 -3.84 7.22
N LYS A 51 -8.31 -2.78 6.48
CA LYS A 51 -7.85 -2.54 5.10
C LYS A 51 -6.88 -1.37 5.10
N VAL A 52 -5.69 -1.56 4.55
CA VAL A 52 -4.70 -0.49 4.42
C VAL A 52 -4.20 -0.43 2.98
N GLY A 53 -3.82 0.76 2.54
CA GLY A 53 -3.23 0.93 1.22
C GLY A 53 -2.21 2.04 1.21
N GLY A 54 -1.17 1.85 0.42
CA GLY A 54 -0.02 2.75 0.34
C GLY A 54 0.99 2.26 -0.68
N TRP A 55 2.22 2.76 -0.61
CA TRP A 55 3.35 2.29 -1.40
C TRP A 55 4.42 1.67 -0.51
N VAL A 56 5.04 0.60 -1.00
CA VAL A 56 6.12 -0.10 -0.32
C VAL A 56 7.38 0.77 -0.32
N LYS A 57 7.91 1.13 0.85
CA LYS A 57 9.23 1.77 0.96
C LYS A 57 10.34 0.73 0.86
N THR A 58 10.17 -0.37 1.59
CA THR A 58 11.12 -1.48 1.64
C THR A 58 10.36 -2.80 1.67
N GLY A 59 10.63 -3.70 0.72
CA GLY A 59 10.17 -5.09 0.76
C GLY A 59 11.34 -6.06 0.94
N ARG A 60 11.16 -7.10 1.75
CA ARG A 60 12.17 -8.10 2.08
C ARG A 60 11.52 -9.49 2.13
N GLU A 61 11.99 -10.42 1.31
CA GLU A 61 11.57 -11.83 1.41
C GLU A 61 12.37 -12.53 2.52
N GLN A 62 11.71 -13.41 3.27
CA GLN A 62 12.30 -14.16 4.37
C GLN A 62 11.72 -15.59 4.40
N GLY A 63 12.29 -16.44 5.25
CA GLY A 63 11.87 -17.84 5.34
C GLY A 63 12.12 -18.63 4.05
N LYS A 64 13.17 -18.26 3.29
CA LYS A 64 13.47 -18.82 1.95
C LYS A 64 12.33 -18.62 0.94
N GLY A 65 11.66 -17.47 0.99
CA GLY A 65 10.54 -17.13 0.10
C GLY A 65 9.17 -17.60 0.60
N ALA A 66 9.08 -17.99 1.88
CA ALA A 66 7.80 -18.35 2.49
C ALA A 66 6.92 -17.13 2.78
N PHE A 67 7.52 -15.98 3.10
CA PHE A 67 6.79 -14.74 3.37
C PHE A 67 7.68 -13.52 3.08
N ALA A 68 7.05 -12.36 2.95
CA ALA A 68 7.72 -11.08 2.80
C ALA A 68 7.26 -10.09 3.86
N PHE A 69 8.20 -9.28 4.36
CA PHE A 69 7.92 -8.10 5.15
C PHE A 69 8.01 -6.85 4.27
N LEU A 70 6.96 -6.03 4.32
CA LEU A 70 6.84 -4.77 3.62
C LEU A 70 6.74 -3.64 4.63
N GLU A 71 7.53 -2.59 4.46
CA GLU A 71 7.33 -1.30 5.13
C GLU A 71 6.41 -0.45 4.26
N LEU A 72 5.13 -0.39 4.63
CA LEU A 72 4.10 0.33 3.88
C LEU A 72 3.95 1.77 4.39
N ASN A 73 3.86 2.73 3.47
CA ASN A 73 3.59 4.12 3.78
C ASN A 73 2.47 4.67 2.88
N ASP A 74 1.57 5.46 3.45
CA ASP A 74 0.41 6.04 2.75
C ASP A 74 0.45 7.58 2.71
N GLY A 75 1.56 8.19 3.18
CA GLY A 75 1.75 9.63 3.29
C GLY A 75 0.99 10.30 4.43
N SER A 76 0.21 9.56 5.22
CA SER A 76 -0.57 10.13 6.33
C SER A 76 0.31 10.51 7.52
N CYS A 77 1.49 9.90 7.64
CA CYS A 77 2.51 10.21 8.63
C CYS A 77 3.91 9.74 8.15
N PRO A 78 5.01 10.20 8.78
CA PRO A 78 6.36 9.79 8.42
C PRO A 78 6.69 8.33 8.75
N GLY A 79 5.94 7.72 9.68
CA GLY A 79 6.13 6.34 10.09
C GLY A 79 5.58 5.33 9.07
N ASN A 80 6.07 4.10 9.14
CA ASN A 80 5.67 3.01 8.25
C ASN A 80 4.95 1.92 9.05
N LEU A 81 3.99 1.26 8.42
CA LEU A 81 3.37 0.05 8.97
C LEU A 81 4.10 -1.18 8.42
N GLN A 82 4.54 -2.08 9.29
CA GLN A 82 5.02 -3.39 8.87
C GLN A 82 3.84 -4.26 8.43
N VAL A 83 3.95 -4.82 7.22
CA VAL A 83 2.96 -5.70 6.61
C VAL A 83 3.65 -7.01 6.26
N MET A 84 3.13 -8.12 6.76
CA MET A 84 3.63 -9.46 6.46
C MET A 84 2.70 -10.14 5.46
N VAL A 85 3.26 -10.63 4.36
CA VAL A 85 2.53 -11.33 3.30
C VAL A 85 3.12 -12.72 3.13
N ASP A 86 2.29 -13.75 3.32
CA ASP A 86 2.68 -15.14 3.05
C ASP A 86 2.65 -15.41 1.53
N SER A 87 3.58 -16.24 1.03
CA SER A 87 3.62 -16.61 -0.40
C SER A 87 2.40 -17.42 -0.85
N SER A 88 1.66 -17.99 0.09
CA SER A 88 0.36 -18.63 -0.17
C SER A 88 -0.76 -17.65 -0.47
N VAL A 89 -0.61 -16.38 -0.08
CA VAL A 89 -1.63 -15.34 -0.27
C VAL A 89 -1.42 -14.58 -1.58
N TYR A 90 -0.16 -14.26 -1.92
CA TYR A 90 0.17 -13.53 -3.14
C TYR A 90 1.64 -13.74 -3.56
N THR A 91 1.93 -13.52 -4.84
CA THR A 91 3.29 -13.59 -5.40
C THR A 91 4.20 -12.51 -4.79
N LEU A 92 5.19 -12.93 -4.00
CA LEU A 92 6.06 -12.01 -3.22
C LEU A 92 6.93 -11.10 -4.11
N SER A 93 7.39 -11.60 -5.26
CA SER A 93 8.25 -10.85 -6.18
C SER A 93 7.55 -9.65 -6.84
N GLU A 94 6.21 -9.64 -6.89
CA GLU A 94 5.43 -8.53 -7.46
C GLU A 94 5.20 -7.39 -6.47
N ILE A 95 5.16 -7.70 -5.17
CA ILE A 95 4.81 -6.75 -4.11
C ILE A 95 6.03 -6.19 -3.36
N THR A 96 7.15 -6.91 -3.35
CA THR A 96 8.39 -6.50 -2.68
C THR A 96 9.16 -5.34 -3.33
N PRO A 97 9.01 -5.02 -4.64
CA PRO A 97 9.69 -3.87 -5.22
C PRO A 97 9.33 -2.55 -4.55
N THR A 98 10.34 -1.71 -4.31
CA THR A 98 10.15 -0.38 -3.72
C THR A 98 9.33 0.51 -4.65
N GLY A 99 8.29 1.10 -4.09
CA GLY A 99 7.35 2.00 -4.74
C GLY A 99 6.07 1.31 -5.23
N THR A 100 6.00 -0.03 -5.16
CA THR A 100 4.80 -0.79 -5.53
C THR A 100 3.65 -0.34 -4.65
N CYS A 101 2.54 0.02 -5.29
CA CYS A 101 1.31 0.39 -4.59
C CYS A 101 0.56 -0.88 -4.23
N VAL A 102 0.11 -1.00 -2.98
CA VAL A 102 -0.66 -2.15 -2.53
C VAL A 102 -1.89 -1.69 -1.79
N PHE A 103 -2.99 -2.43 -1.94
CA PHE A 103 -4.17 -2.35 -1.10
C PHE A 103 -4.47 -3.75 -0.57
N VAL A 104 -4.40 -3.90 0.75
CA VAL A 104 -4.44 -5.21 1.41
C VAL A 104 -5.42 -5.20 2.58
N GLU A 105 -5.99 -6.37 2.83
CA GLU A 105 -6.83 -6.67 3.98
C GLU A 105 -6.14 -7.73 4.83
N GLY A 106 -6.14 -7.51 6.15
CA GLY A 106 -5.44 -8.39 7.08
C GLY A 106 -5.80 -8.13 8.52
N VAL A 107 -5.15 -8.87 9.42
CA VAL A 107 -5.34 -8.78 10.86
C VAL A 107 -4.10 -8.19 11.51
N LEU A 108 -4.29 -7.17 12.34
CA LEU A 108 -3.21 -6.61 13.14
C LEU A 108 -2.77 -7.62 14.20
N LYS A 109 -1.47 -7.82 14.36
CA LYS A 109 -0.87 -8.71 15.35
C LYS A 109 0.24 -7.98 16.09
N GLU A 110 0.48 -8.43 17.31
CA GLU A 110 1.68 -8.06 18.05
C GLU A 110 2.87 -8.81 17.47
N PRO A 111 3.94 -8.11 17.06
CA PRO A 111 5.14 -8.76 16.58
C PRO A 111 5.87 -9.46 17.73
N PRO A 112 6.82 -10.36 17.44
CA PRO A 112 7.61 -11.04 18.45
C PRO A 112 8.35 -10.06 19.38
N GLU A 113 8.52 -10.49 20.64
CA GLU A 113 9.19 -9.72 21.68
C GLU A 113 10.60 -9.29 21.23
N GLY A 114 10.91 -7.99 21.37
CA GLY A 114 12.20 -7.42 20.92
C GLY A 114 12.18 -6.76 19.54
N THR A 115 11.05 -6.71 18.84
CA THR A 115 10.90 -5.95 17.58
C THR A 115 10.64 -4.46 17.87
N ALA A 116 11.26 -3.55 17.10
CA ALA A 116 11.05 -2.11 17.27
C ALA A 116 9.62 -1.64 16.91
N GLN A 117 8.91 -2.44 16.11
CA GLN A 117 7.52 -2.19 15.73
C GLN A 117 6.60 -2.70 16.85
N LYS A 118 5.53 -1.97 17.16
CA LYS A 118 4.54 -2.37 18.18
C LYS A 118 3.38 -3.20 17.64
N VAL A 119 3.16 -3.13 16.33
CA VAL A 119 2.10 -3.86 15.63
C VAL A 119 2.55 -4.16 14.21
N GLU A 120 2.14 -5.30 13.68
CA GLU A 120 2.30 -5.68 12.28
C GLU A 120 0.97 -6.14 11.69
N LEU A 121 0.78 -5.95 10.39
CA LEU A 121 -0.41 -6.43 9.68
C LEU A 121 -0.09 -7.75 8.99
N LYS A 122 -0.70 -8.85 9.45
CA LYS A 122 -0.68 -10.12 8.71
C LYS A 122 -1.74 -10.08 7.61
N VAL A 123 -1.32 -10.11 6.35
CA VAL A 123 -2.22 -10.05 5.20
C VAL A 123 -2.97 -11.37 5.03
N GLU A 124 -4.29 -11.27 4.92
CA GLU A 124 -5.17 -12.39 4.60
C GLU A 124 -5.62 -12.33 3.14
N LYS A 125 -5.74 -11.12 2.58
CA LYS A 125 -6.17 -10.91 1.20
C LYS A 125 -5.50 -9.69 0.59
N VAL A 126 -4.93 -9.86 -0.60
CA VAL A 126 -4.49 -8.74 -1.44
C VAL A 126 -5.66 -8.32 -2.32
N LEU A 127 -6.02 -7.03 -2.28
CA LEU A 127 -7.16 -6.49 -3.01
C LEU A 127 -6.72 -5.85 -4.34
N GLU A 128 -5.63 -5.11 -4.32
CA GLU A 128 -5.09 -4.43 -5.52
C GLU A 128 -3.58 -4.31 -5.41
N VAL A 129 -2.87 -4.48 -6.53
CA VAL A 129 -1.43 -4.23 -6.64
C VAL A 129 -1.15 -3.37 -7.87
N GLY A 130 -0.66 -2.15 -7.62
CA GLY A 130 -0.09 -1.30 -8.64
C GLY A 130 1.41 -1.58 -8.74
N GLY A 131 1.76 -2.62 -9.50
CA GLY A 131 3.14 -3.06 -9.69
C GLY A 131 4.00 -2.00 -10.38
N ILE A 132 5.31 -2.06 -10.12
CA ILE A 132 6.29 -1.28 -10.87
C ILE A 132 6.87 -2.20 -11.94
N GLY A 133 6.64 -1.85 -13.21
CA GLY A 133 7.09 -2.68 -14.33
C GLY A 133 8.60 -2.98 -14.30
N ASP A 134 9.43 -2.01 -13.92
CA ASP A 134 10.87 -2.21 -13.73
C ASP A 134 11.36 -1.54 -12.44
N ALA A 135 11.64 -2.37 -11.43
CA ALA A 135 12.12 -1.92 -10.13
C ALA A 135 13.44 -1.13 -10.22
N LYS A 136 14.29 -1.42 -11.22
CA LYS A 136 15.57 -0.71 -11.41
C LYS A 136 15.39 0.69 -11.99
N LYS A 137 14.27 0.95 -12.67
CA LYS A 137 13.90 2.27 -13.19
C LYS A 137 13.16 3.12 -12.16
N TYR A 138 12.85 2.59 -10.98
CA TYR A 138 12.16 3.37 -9.96
C TYR A 138 13.05 4.53 -9.49
N PRO A 139 12.58 5.80 -9.56
CA PRO A 139 13.49 6.93 -9.48
C PRO A 139 13.94 7.28 -8.07
N LEU A 140 13.33 6.65 -7.06
CA LEU A 140 13.66 6.82 -5.64
C LEU A 140 14.47 5.60 -5.17
N PRO A 141 15.79 5.74 -4.96
CA PRO A 141 16.58 4.66 -4.38
C PRO A 141 16.19 4.41 -2.92
N LYS A 142 16.54 3.22 -2.40
CA LYS A 142 16.35 2.83 -0.99
C LYS A 142 17.28 3.59 -0.02
N THR A 143 18.28 4.29 -0.54
CA THR A 143 19.31 5.02 0.23
C THR A 143 18.95 6.48 0.42
N LYS A 144 19.73 7.20 1.25
CA LYS A 144 19.55 8.64 1.46
C LYS A 144 19.69 9.39 0.13
N ILE A 145 18.70 10.22 -0.19
CA ILE A 145 18.65 11.04 -1.40
C ILE A 145 19.03 12.48 -1.01
N THR A 146 19.80 13.16 -1.85
CA THR A 146 20.11 14.58 -1.67
C THR A 146 18.94 15.45 -2.10
N LEU A 147 18.85 16.68 -1.57
CA LEU A 147 17.76 17.60 -1.91
C LEU A 147 17.79 17.99 -3.38
N GLU A 148 18.96 18.04 -3.99
CA GLU A 148 19.19 18.37 -5.40
C GLU A 148 18.50 17.34 -6.31
N VAL A 149 18.69 16.05 -6.04
CA VAL A 149 18.05 14.96 -6.80
C VAL A 149 16.53 14.95 -6.60
N LEU A 150 16.05 15.32 -5.40
CA LEU A 150 14.61 15.43 -5.14
C LEU A 150 13.96 16.63 -5.81
N ARG A 151 14.72 17.72 -6.04
CA ARG A 151 14.24 18.89 -6.81
C ARG A 151 14.02 18.54 -8.28
N GLU A 152 14.90 17.72 -8.87
CA GLU A 152 14.71 17.19 -10.24
C GLU A 152 13.46 16.29 -10.33
N LYS A 153 13.13 15.57 -9.25
CA LYS A 153 12.01 14.62 -9.19
C LYS A 153 10.92 15.12 -8.24
N ILE A 154 10.49 16.36 -8.41
CA ILE A 154 9.59 17.06 -7.48
C ILE A 154 8.27 16.32 -7.22
N HIS A 155 7.73 15.64 -8.23
CA HIS A 155 6.48 14.86 -8.13
C HIS A 155 6.62 13.61 -7.24
N LEU A 156 7.84 13.14 -6.97
CA LEU A 156 8.12 12.00 -6.10
C LEU A 156 8.65 12.39 -4.72
N ARG A 157 9.06 13.66 -4.54
CA ARG A 157 9.54 14.17 -3.26
C ARG A 157 8.59 13.88 -2.08
N PRO A 158 7.24 14.03 -2.19
CA PRO A 158 6.32 13.75 -1.08
C PRO A 158 6.35 12.30 -0.57
N ARG A 159 6.93 11.35 -1.33
CA ARG A 159 7.04 9.94 -0.93
C ARG A 159 8.28 9.64 -0.08
N THR A 160 9.14 10.64 0.14
CA THR A 160 10.39 10.53 0.90
C THR A 160 10.24 11.15 2.29
N ASN A 161 11.07 10.74 3.25
CA ASN A 161 11.07 11.29 4.62
C ASN A 161 12.10 12.43 4.80
N THR A 162 12.55 13.05 3.69
CA THR A 162 13.60 14.08 3.69
C THR A 162 13.03 15.47 3.92
#